data_AF-A0A948KC61-F1
#
_entry.id   AF-A0A948KC61-F1
#
_cell.length_a   1.000
_cell.length_b   1.000
_cell.length_c   1.000
_cell.angle_alpha   90.00
_cell.angle_beta   90.00
_cell.angle_gamma   90.00
#
_symmetry.space_group_name_H-M   'P 1'
#
loop_
_entity.id
_entity.type
_entity.pdbx_description
1 polymer ?
#
loop_
_entity_poly.entity_id
_entity_poly.type
_entity_poly.pdbx_seq_one_letter_code
_entity_poly.pdbx_strand_id
1 'polypeptide(L)'
;MVRFLTSLIIGAVVTFLLFLMMATLLQSTGKREVKEQERIVIEINTTPPDSETQTRRPPPPPPPPPPAQPPKAPQPEPDTANAAGAIGFNMPGLNLGSANAGLGDPSSMMRDGDATPIVRIEPRYPVQAARDGLQGWVKLR
;
A
#
# COMPACT_ATOMS: atom_id res chain seq x y z
N MET A 1 -25.87 38.06 54.03
CA MET A 1 -24.96 36.89 54.03
C MET A 1 -25.65 35.54 53.88
N VAL A 2 -26.75 35.24 54.59
CA VAL A 2 -27.40 33.90 54.55
C VAL A 2 -27.69 33.39 53.14
N ARG A 3 -28.26 34.24 52.27
CA ARG A 3 -28.56 33.90 50.86
C ARG A 3 -27.33 33.43 50.07
N PHE A 4 -26.16 34.02 50.33
CA PHE A 4 -24.89 33.67 49.67
C PHE A 4 -24.37 32.30 50.14
N LEU A 5 -24.49 32.03 51.45
CA LEU A 5 -24.10 30.74 52.02
C LEU A 5 -25.03 29.62 51.51
N THR A 6 -26.34 29.88 51.40
CA THR A 6 -27.31 28.94 50.83
C THR A 6 -27.04 28.67 49.35
N SER A 7 -26.74 29.69 48.54
CA SER A 7 -26.39 29.49 47.13
C SER A 7 -25.07 28.72 46.95
N LEU A 8 -24.09 28.93 47.83
CA LEU A 8 -22.82 28.20 47.80
C LEU A 8 -23.03 26.71 48.09
N ILE A 9 -23.83 26.37 49.10
CA ILE A 9 -24.14 24.98 49.45
C ILE A 9 -24.94 24.31 48.34
N ILE A 10 -25.98 24.96 47.82
CA ILE A 10 -26.79 24.40 46.72
C ILE A 10 -25.92 24.20 45.47
N GLY A 11 -25.07 25.18 45.13
CA GLY A 11 -24.13 25.05 44.02
C GLY A 11 -23.18 23.86 44.19
N ALA A 12 -22.60 23.70 45.38
CA ALA A 12 -21.73 22.57 45.69
C ALA A 12 -22.44 21.21 45.60
N VAL A 13 -23.70 21.13 46.02
CA VAL A 13 -24.51 19.91 45.91
C VAL A 13 -24.78 19.57 44.44
N VAL A 14 -25.16 20.56 43.63
CA VAL A 14 -25.45 20.36 42.20
C VAL A 14 -24.19 19.94 41.42
N THR A 15 -23.05 20.58 41.67
CA THR A 15 -21.79 20.21 41.02
C THR A 15 -21.33 18.81 41.43
N PHE A 16 -21.47 18.46 42.70
CA PHE A 16 -21.15 17.12 43.19
C PHE A 16 -22.06 16.04 42.55
N LEU A 17 -23.36 16.30 42.45
CA LEU A 17 -24.31 15.40 41.76
C LEU A 17 -23.95 15.21 40.28
N LEU A 18 -23.61 16.28 39.57
CA LEU A 18 -23.18 16.19 38.18
C LEU A 18 -21.89 15.36 38.04
N PHE A 19 -20.94 15.52 38.96
CA PHE A 19 -19.70 14.76 38.95
C PHE A 19 -19.95 13.26 39.19
N LEU A 20 -20.83 12.92 40.14
CA LEU A 20 -21.26 11.53 40.36
C LEU A 20 -21.95 10.97 39.12
N MET A 21 -22.85 11.71 38.49
CA MET A 21 -23.52 11.30 37.25
C MET A 21 -22.50 10.99 36.15
N MET A 22 -21.54 11.87 35.90
CA MET A 22 -20.45 11.65 34.94
C MET A 22 -19.64 10.40 35.29
N ALA A 23 -19.29 10.20 36.56
CA ALA A 23 -18.55 9.03 37.01
C ALA A 23 -19.32 7.72 36.75
N THR A 24 -20.63 7.70 36.99
CA THR A 24 -21.47 6.52 36.70
C THR A 24 -21.60 6.24 35.20
N LEU A 25 -21.72 7.29 34.37
CA LEU A 25 -21.78 7.17 32.91
C LEU A 25 -20.46 6.62 32.35
N LEU A 26 -19.32 7.09 32.85
CA LEU A 26 -18.01 6.63 32.42
C LEU A 26 -17.76 5.17 32.80
N GLN A 27 -18.22 4.73 33.97
CA GLN A 27 -18.14 3.32 34.41
C GLN A 27 -19.02 2.40 33.57
N SER A 28 -20.14 2.90 33.02
CA SER A 28 -21.05 2.12 32.15
C SER A 28 -20.51 1.91 30.73
N THR A 29 -19.55 2.74 30.30
CA THR A 29 -18.74 2.47 29.10
C THR A 29 -17.81 1.32 29.44
N GLY A 30 -18.18 0.14 28.95
CA GLY A 30 -17.59 -1.14 29.31
C GLY A 30 -16.08 -1.06 29.37
N LYS A 31 -15.52 -1.76 30.37
CA LYS A 31 -14.10 -2.08 30.45
C LYS A 31 -13.64 -2.42 29.05
N ARG A 32 -12.95 -1.50 28.39
CA ARG A 32 -12.18 -1.83 27.20
C ARG A 32 -11.15 -2.76 27.80
N GLU A 33 -11.40 -4.05 27.72
CA GLU A 33 -10.36 -5.04 27.92
C GLU A 33 -9.29 -4.61 26.94
N VAL A 34 -8.30 -3.88 27.45
CA VAL A 34 -6.98 -3.86 26.87
C VAL A 34 -6.59 -5.31 27.02
N LYS A 35 -7.01 -6.13 26.04
CA LYS A 35 -6.39 -7.42 25.81
C LYS A 35 -4.94 -7.05 25.81
N GLU A 36 -4.26 -7.47 26.86
CA GLU A 36 -2.82 -7.42 26.96
C GLU A 36 -2.37 -8.14 25.70
N GLN A 37 -2.05 -7.36 24.67
CA GLN A 37 -1.58 -7.89 23.41
C GLN A 37 -0.34 -8.61 23.83
N GLU A 38 -0.41 -9.95 23.80
CA GLU A 38 0.74 -10.80 24.08
C GLU A 38 1.92 -10.13 23.39
N ARG A 39 2.86 -9.65 24.20
CA ARG A 39 4.04 -9.00 23.69
C ARG A 39 4.82 -10.10 23.00
N ILE A 40 4.54 -10.32 21.72
CA ILE A 40 5.28 -11.25 20.88
C ILE A 40 6.68 -10.63 20.79
N VAL A 41 7.58 -11.10 21.66
CA VAL A 41 8.99 -10.79 21.57
C VAL A 41 9.46 -11.56 20.33
N ILE A 42 9.41 -10.89 19.19
CA ILE A 42 10.01 -11.41 17.97
C ILE A 42 11.52 -11.27 18.21
N GLU A 43 12.14 -12.34 18.65
CA GLU A 43 13.60 -12.44 18.75
C GLU A 43 14.16 -12.57 17.33
N ILE A 44 14.51 -11.44 16.73
CA ILE A 44 15.10 -11.34 15.38
C ILE A 44 16.59 -11.76 15.41
N ASN A 45 16.92 -12.82 16.16
CA ASN A 45 18.28 -13.34 16.32
C ASN A 45 18.42 -14.77 15.81
N THR A 46 17.61 -15.17 14.83
CA THR A 46 18.00 -16.33 14.01
C THR A 46 18.82 -15.80 12.85
N THR A 47 20.14 -15.74 13.02
CA THR A 47 21.05 -15.62 11.88
C THR A 47 20.77 -16.81 10.97
N PRO A 48 20.44 -16.59 9.68
CA PRO A 48 20.27 -17.69 8.74
C PRO A 48 21.53 -18.58 8.78
N PRO A 49 21.40 -19.91 8.70
CA PRO A 49 22.59 -20.76 8.59
C PRO A 49 23.39 -20.30 7.37
N ASP A 50 24.69 -20.09 7.55
CA ASP A 50 25.59 -19.67 6.47
C ASP A 50 25.44 -20.65 5.31
N SER A 51 24.86 -20.16 4.21
CA SER A 51 24.78 -20.93 2.97
C SER A 51 26.19 -21.07 2.44
N GLU A 52 26.66 -22.31 2.29
CA GLU A 52 27.92 -22.58 1.58
C GLU A 52 27.86 -21.88 0.21
N THR A 53 28.84 -21.00 -0.04
CA THR A 53 28.96 -20.29 -1.29
C THR A 53 29.25 -21.30 -2.38
N GLN A 54 28.22 -21.64 -3.17
CA GLN A 54 28.42 -22.42 -4.38
C GLN A 54 29.27 -21.60 -5.36
N THR A 55 30.57 -21.87 -5.34
CA THR A 55 31.52 -21.31 -6.30
C THR A 55 31.21 -21.94 -7.66
N ARG A 56 30.42 -21.22 -8.47
CA ARG A 56 30.21 -21.59 -9.87
C ARG A 56 31.56 -21.51 -10.59
N ARG A 57 32.13 -22.67 -10.91
CA ARG A 57 33.26 -22.74 -11.84
C ARG A 57 32.74 -22.36 -13.22
N PRO A 58 33.28 -21.32 -13.87
CA PRO A 58 32.88 -21.01 -15.24
C PRO A 58 33.17 -22.23 -16.12
N PRO A 59 32.31 -22.53 -17.12
CA PRO A 59 32.60 -23.57 -18.08
C PRO A 59 33.94 -23.26 -18.77
N PRO A 60 34.73 -24.29 -19.15
CA PRO A 60 35.98 -24.08 -19.86
C PRO A 60 35.72 -23.23 -21.12
N PRO A 61 36.68 -22.34 -21.48
CA PRO A 61 36.50 -21.50 -22.65
C PRO A 61 36.27 -22.35 -23.89
N PRO A 62 35.42 -21.89 -24.83
CA PRO A 62 35.20 -22.61 -26.07
C PRO A 62 36.53 -22.83 -26.79
N PRO A 63 36.70 -23.98 -27.48
CA PRO A 63 37.91 -24.24 -28.24
C PRO A 63 38.16 -23.10 -29.24
N PRO A 64 39.43 -22.74 -29.50
CA PRO A 64 39.75 -21.68 -30.44
C PRO A 64 39.15 -22.02 -31.82
N PRO A 65 38.65 -21.00 -32.54
CA PRO A 65 38.08 -21.23 -33.86
C PRO A 65 39.13 -21.90 -34.76
N PRO A 66 38.72 -22.86 -35.61
CA PRO A 66 39.63 -23.49 -36.55
C PRO A 66 40.32 -22.42 -37.42
N PRO A 67 41.57 -22.64 -37.84
CA PRO A 67 42.29 -21.71 -38.68
C PRO A 67 41.46 -21.32 -39.91
N ALA A 68 41.42 -20.03 -40.23
CA ALA A 68 40.76 -19.56 -41.42
C ALA A 68 41.31 -20.33 -42.64
N GLN A 69 40.42 -20.99 -43.38
CA GLN A 69 40.80 -21.58 -44.65
C GLN A 69 41.26 -20.44 -45.58
N PRO A 70 42.31 -20.65 -46.40
CA PRO A 70 42.81 -19.62 -47.29
C PRO A 70 41.69 -19.11 -48.21
N PRO A 71 41.65 -17.80 -48.51
CA PRO A 71 40.63 -17.22 -49.37
C PRO A 71 40.59 -17.94 -50.71
N LYS A 72 39.41 -18.41 -51.13
CA LYS A 72 39.21 -18.80 -52.52
C LYS A 72 39.32 -17.55 -53.39
N ALA A 73 40.06 -17.66 -54.49
CA ALA A 73 40.25 -16.58 -55.46
C ALA A 73 38.89 -16.06 -55.96
N PRO A 74 38.77 -14.75 -56.24
CA PRO A 74 37.50 -14.13 -56.61
C PRO A 74 36.98 -14.68 -57.95
N GLN A 75 35.68 -14.94 -57.99
CA GLN A 75 34.94 -15.14 -59.24
C GLN A 75 34.45 -13.78 -59.78
N PRO A 76 34.39 -13.57 -61.10
CA PRO A 76 33.99 -12.29 -61.68
C PRO A 76 32.50 -12.00 -61.46
N GLU A 77 32.19 -10.73 -61.20
CA GLU A 77 30.85 -10.17 -61.10
C GLU A 77 30.03 -10.29 -62.41
N PRO A 78 28.70 -10.29 -62.28
CA PRO A 78 27.85 -9.61 -63.24
C PRO A 78 26.94 -8.54 -62.62
N ASP A 79 26.65 -7.56 -63.48
CA ASP A 79 26.04 -6.25 -63.26
C ASP A 79 24.56 -6.19 -62.87
N THR A 80 24.29 -5.20 -62.00
CA THR A 80 23.14 -4.24 -61.91
C THR A 80 21.67 -4.71 -61.90
N ALA A 81 20.88 -4.19 -60.93
CA ALA A 81 19.94 -3.09 -61.17
C ALA A 81 19.12 -2.71 -59.90
N ASN A 82 18.89 -1.40 -59.74
CA ASN A 82 18.18 -0.69 -58.67
C ASN A 82 16.67 -1.01 -58.55
N ALA A 83 16.11 -0.83 -57.34
CA ALA A 83 14.86 -0.08 -57.14
C ALA A 83 14.62 0.26 -55.65
N ALA A 84 14.24 1.51 -55.42
CA ALA A 84 13.96 2.14 -54.13
C ALA A 84 12.59 1.76 -53.54
N GLY A 85 12.44 1.89 -52.22
CA GLY A 85 11.13 1.82 -51.54
C GLY A 85 11.20 2.33 -50.10
N ALA A 86 10.63 3.51 -49.87
CA ALA A 86 10.49 4.20 -48.58
C ALA A 86 9.52 3.51 -47.61
N ILE A 87 9.57 3.89 -46.32
CA ILE A 87 8.42 4.33 -45.48
C ILE A 87 8.98 4.84 -44.14
N GLY A 88 8.59 6.07 -43.75
CA GLY A 88 8.78 6.63 -42.41
C GLY A 88 7.43 6.85 -41.73
N PHE A 89 7.32 6.59 -40.43
CA PHE A 89 6.11 6.75 -39.63
C PHE A 89 6.23 7.94 -38.67
N ASN A 90 5.19 8.77 -38.59
CA ASN A 90 5.06 9.92 -37.69
C ASN A 90 3.76 9.78 -36.88
N MET A 91 3.81 9.84 -35.54
CA MET A 91 2.63 9.85 -34.66
C MET A 91 2.61 11.14 -33.83
N PRO A 92 1.49 11.89 -33.78
CA PRO A 92 1.35 13.04 -32.90
C PRO A 92 0.83 12.66 -31.50
N GLY A 93 1.31 13.40 -30.49
CA GLY A 93 1.11 13.13 -29.06
C GLY A 93 -0.30 13.42 -28.52
N LEU A 94 -0.68 12.66 -27.49
CA LEU A 94 -1.95 12.77 -26.78
C LEU A 94 -1.73 13.48 -25.42
N ASN A 95 -2.43 14.59 -25.22
CA ASN A 95 -2.41 15.40 -23.99
C ASN A 95 -3.72 15.16 -23.21
N LEU A 96 -3.60 14.74 -21.94
CA LEU A 96 -4.74 14.47 -21.04
C LEU A 96 -4.72 15.45 -19.85
N GLY A 97 -5.43 16.57 -20.03
CA GLY A 97 -6.56 17.01 -19.21
C GLY A 97 -6.43 17.11 -17.68
N SER A 98 -6.26 18.36 -17.21
CA SER A 98 -7.03 19.03 -16.15
C SER A 98 -7.28 18.32 -14.81
N ALA A 99 -6.50 18.69 -13.80
CA ALA A 99 -6.77 18.42 -12.39
C ALA A 99 -7.94 19.27 -11.86
N ASN A 100 -9.10 18.65 -11.63
CA ASN A 100 -10.17 19.26 -10.85
C ASN A 100 -9.87 19.11 -9.35
N ALA A 101 -9.59 20.25 -8.73
CA ALA A 101 -9.34 20.40 -7.30
C ALA A 101 -10.56 19.99 -6.46
N GLY A 102 -10.33 19.08 -5.51
CA GLY A 102 -11.31 18.65 -4.52
C GLY A 102 -11.47 19.66 -3.39
N LEU A 103 -12.36 20.65 -3.57
CA LEU A 103 -12.91 21.40 -2.43
C LEU A 103 -14.13 20.66 -1.88
N GLY A 104 -13.96 20.09 -0.67
CA GLY A 104 -15.03 19.49 0.12
C GLY A 104 -15.93 20.55 0.77
N ASP A 105 -17.21 20.19 0.91
CA ASP A 105 -18.32 20.96 1.46
C ASP A 105 -18.09 21.42 2.92
N PRO A 106 -18.27 22.72 3.27
CA PRO A 106 -18.12 23.24 4.64
C PRO A 106 -19.13 22.68 5.66
N SER A 107 -20.16 21.94 5.22
CA SER A 107 -21.20 21.40 6.10
C SER A 107 -20.74 20.27 7.05
N SER A 108 -19.56 19.68 6.81
CA SER A 108 -19.03 18.55 7.59
C SER A 108 -18.41 18.94 8.94
N MET A 109 -18.30 20.23 9.28
CA MET A 109 -17.68 20.68 10.54
C MET A 109 -18.65 20.79 11.74
N MET A 110 -19.95 20.65 11.54
CA MET A 110 -20.97 20.84 12.60
C MET A 110 -21.51 19.54 13.21
N ARG A 111 -21.04 18.36 12.77
CA ARG A 111 -21.52 17.08 13.28
C ARG A 111 -20.50 16.48 14.26
N ASP A 112 -20.97 16.13 15.45
CA ASP A 112 -20.21 15.36 16.43
C ASP A 112 -19.45 14.22 15.72
N GLY A 113 -18.16 14.11 16.03
CA GLY A 113 -17.14 13.39 15.27
C GLY A 113 -17.36 11.88 15.20
N ASP A 114 -18.32 11.44 14.39
CA ASP A 114 -18.35 10.09 13.87
C ASP A 114 -17.01 9.82 13.17
N ALA A 115 -16.37 8.72 13.54
CA ALA A 115 -15.04 8.37 13.06
C ALA A 115 -15.09 8.10 11.54
N THR A 116 -14.83 9.15 10.75
CA THR A 116 -14.70 9.02 9.31
C THR A 116 -13.31 8.51 8.98
N PRO A 117 -13.16 7.41 8.23
CA PRO A 117 -11.85 6.93 7.85
C PRO A 117 -11.20 7.94 6.90
N ILE A 118 -9.97 8.34 7.22
CA ILE A 118 -9.15 9.22 6.37
C ILE A 118 -8.82 8.50 5.05
N VAL A 119 -8.63 7.17 5.09
CA VAL A 119 -8.37 6.33 3.92
C VAL A 119 -9.15 5.02 4.04
N ARG A 120 -9.84 4.64 2.97
CA ARG A 120 -10.42 3.30 2.78
C ARG A 120 -9.67 2.62 1.64
N ILE A 121 -9.10 1.46 1.91
CA ILE A 121 -8.43 0.64 0.90
C ILE A 121 -9.38 -0.48 0.53
N GLU A 122 -9.68 -0.59 -0.75
CA GLU A 122 -10.51 -1.68 -1.26
C GLU A 122 -9.72 -3.00 -1.24
N PRO A 123 -10.33 -4.11 -0.79
CA PRO A 123 -9.67 -5.40 -0.80
C PRO A 123 -9.45 -5.87 -2.25
N ARG A 124 -8.25 -6.38 -2.53
CA ARG A 124 -7.93 -6.94 -3.84
C ARG A 124 -8.41 -8.40 -3.93
N TYR A 125 -9.07 -8.73 -5.04
CA TYR A 125 -9.54 -10.09 -5.27
C TYR A 125 -8.37 -11.08 -5.43
N PRO A 126 -8.36 -12.23 -4.73
CA PRO A 126 -7.32 -13.25 -4.89
C PRO A 126 -7.32 -13.87 -6.29
N VAL A 127 -6.15 -14.01 -6.90
CA VAL A 127 -6.02 -14.57 -8.26
C VAL A 127 -6.51 -16.01 -8.38
N GLN A 128 -6.38 -16.82 -7.32
CA GLN A 128 -6.87 -18.20 -7.29
C GLN A 128 -8.40 -18.22 -7.32
N ALA A 129 -9.05 -17.45 -6.43
CA ALA A 129 -10.50 -17.34 -6.39
C ALA A 129 -11.09 -16.80 -7.70
N ALA A 130 -10.40 -15.87 -8.37
CA ALA A 130 -10.84 -15.34 -9.67
C ALA A 130 -10.80 -16.41 -10.77
N ARG A 131 -9.78 -17.27 -10.76
CA ARG A 131 -9.65 -18.38 -11.72
C ARG A 131 -10.70 -19.46 -11.49
N ASP A 132 -11.01 -19.73 -10.23
CA ASP A 132 -11.94 -20.78 -9.83
C ASP A 132 -13.40 -20.29 -9.75
N GLY A 133 -13.66 -18.99 -9.99
CA GLY A 133 -15.01 -18.41 -9.96
C GLY A 133 -15.65 -18.39 -8.56
N LEU A 134 -14.84 -18.43 -7.49
CA LEU A 134 -15.30 -18.56 -6.11
C LEU A 134 -15.62 -17.20 -5.50
N GLN A 135 -16.77 -17.05 -4.85
CA GLN A 135 -17.22 -15.83 -4.16
C GLN A 135 -17.39 -16.03 -2.65
N GLY A 136 -17.29 -14.96 -1.87
CA GLY A 136 -17.44 -15.01 -0.41
C GLY A 136 -17.45 -13.63 0.24
N TRP A 137 -17.62 -13.60 1.57
CA TRP A 137 -17.59 -12.38 2.38
C TRP A 137 -16.71 -12.57 3.61
N VAL A 138 -16.14 -11.47 4.11
CA VAL A 138 -15.29 -11.44 5.29
C VAL A 138 -15.88 -10.48 6.30
N LYS A 139 -16.13 -10.95 7.52
CA LYS A 139 -16.48 -10.08 8.65
C LYS A 139 -15.23 -9.67 9.39
N LEU A 140 -14.92 -8.38 9.36
CA LEU A 140 -13.89 -7.80 10.22
C LEU A 140 -14.55 -7.44 11.56
N ARG A 141 -13.88 -7.74 12.67
CA ARG A 141 -14.28 -7.34 14.03
C ARG A 141 -13.28 -6.33 14.58
#